data_AF-A0A0F9AHM1-F1
#
_entry.id   AF-A0A0F9AHM1-F1
#
_cell.length_a   1.000
_cell.length_b   1.000
_cell.length_c   1.000
_cell.angle_alpha   90.00
_cell.angle_beta   90.00
_cell.angle_gamma   90.00
#
_symmetry.space_group_name_H-M   'P 1'
#
loop_
_entity.id
_entity.type
_entity.pdbx_description
1 polymer ?
#
loop_
_entity_poly.entity_id
_entity_poly.type
_entity_poly.pdbx_seq_one_letter_code
_entity_poly.pdbx_strand_id
1 'polypeptide(L)' 'MVRDDGRVHLLEHVRAGNPIIGWLMDLANPIAVRLSGANINRDTVSNVAKAGIALDSVESRSLGIVKLVRGSARQRRRR' A
#
# COMPACT_ATOMS: atom_id res chain seq x y z
N MET A 1 5.23 -17.61 0.93
CA MET A 1 5.02 -17.74 2.38
C MET A 1 6.04 -16.87 3.10
N VAL A 2 5.62 -16.15 4.13
CA VAL A 2 6.52 -15.33 4.98
C VAL A 2 6.96 -16.22 6.14
N ARG A 3 8.25 -16.24 6.50
CA ARG A 3 8.74 -16.98 7.68
C ARG A 3 8.17 -16.38 8.96
N ASP A 4 8.19 -17.13 10.06
CA ASP A 4 7.63 -16.71 11.36
C ASP A 4 8.31 -15.47 11.96
N ASP A 5 9.56 -15.19 11.58
CA ASP A 5 10.33 -13.98 11.90
C ASP A 5 10.34 -12.95 10.77
N GLY A 6 9.63 -13.24 9.68
CA GLY A 6 9.64 -12.48 8.44
C GLY A 6 8.88 -11.18 8.55
N ARG A 7 9.47 -10.13 7.96
CA ARG A 7 8.84 -8.83 7.77
C ARG A 7 8.40 -8.66 6.33
N VAL A 8 7.26 -8.00 6.16
CA VAL A 8 6.67 -7.65 4.87
C VAL A 8 6.64 -6.14 4.76
N HIS A 9 7.21 -5.63 3.66
CA HIS A 9 7.17 -4.22 3.30
C HIS A 9 6.50 -4.11 1.93
N LEU A 10 5.29 -3.57 1.89
CA LEU A 10 4.60 -3.26 0.64
C LEU A 10 4.68 -1.76 0.37
N LEU A 11 5.24 -1.39 -0.78
CA LEU A 11 5.07 -0.06 -1.34
C LEU A 11 3.95 -0.12 -2.39
N GLU A 12 2.93 0.71 -2.20
CA GLU A 12 1.87 0.91 -3.17
C GLU A 12 1.82 2.37 -3.60
N HIS A 13 1.62 2.60 -4.89
CA HIS A 13 1.34 3.93 -5.42
C HIS A 13 -0.16 4.21 -5.28
N VAL A 14 -0.51 5.34 -4.67
CA VAL A 14 -1.88 5.78 -4.44
C VAL A 14 -2.06 7.22 -4.94
N ARG A 15 -3.30 7.67 -5.13
CA ARG A 15 -3.58 9.08 -5.48
C ARG A 15 -3.13 10.00 -4.33
N ALA A 16 -2.48 11.12 -4.67
CA ALA A 16 -2.13 12.14 -3.69
C ALA A 16 -3.35 12.57 -2.86
N GLY A 17 -3.15 12.71 -1.55
CA GLY A 17 -4.19 13.24 -0.64
C GLY A 17 -4.45 14.73 -0.82
N ASN A 18 -3.48 15.48 -1.35
CA ASN A 18 -3.67 16.89 -1.67
C ASN A 18 -4.56 17.03 -2.92
N PRO A 19 -5.69 17.76 -2.85
CA PRO A 19 -6.65 17.87 -3.96
C PRO A 19 -6.04 18.46 -5.24
N ILE A 20 -5.07 19.39 -5.13
CA ILE A 20 -4.41 20.03 -6.28
C ILE A 20 -3.47 19.04 -6.98
N ILE A 21 -2.63 18.35 -6.19
CA ILE A 21 -1.71 17.34 -6.71
C ILE A 21 -2.49 16.15 -7.28
N GLY A 22 -3.57 15.75 -6.59
CA GLY A 22 -4.47 14.71 -7.06
C GLY A 22 -5.10 15.05 -8.41
N TRP A 23 -5.52 16.31 -8.61
CA TRP A 23 -6.08 16.75 -9.89
C TRP A 23 -5.04 16.72 -11.04
N LEU A 24 -3.80 17.16 -10.78
CA LEU A 24 -2.70 17.04 -11.74
C LEU A 24 -2.40 15.57 -12.08
N MET A 25 -2.42 14.70 -11.08
CA MET A 25 -2.26 13.26 -11.29
C MET A 25 -3.41 12.68 -12.11
N ASP A 26 -4.65 13.10 -11.87
CA ASP A 26 -5.83 12.66 -12.64
C ASP A 26 -5.72 13.06 -14.13
N LEU A 27 -5.13 14.22 -14.42
CA LEU A 27 -4.85 14.66 -15.80
C LEU A 27 -3.75 13.82 -16.47
N ALA A 28 -2.73 13.41 -15.71
CA ALA A 28 -1.67 12.51 -16.19
C ALA A 28 -2.10 11.02 -16.22
N ASN A 29 -3.16 10.67 -15.50
CA ASN A 29 -3.69 9.32 -15.32
C ASN A 29 -4.02 8.57 -16.64
N PRO A 30 -4.68 9.16 -17.65
CA PRO A 30 -4.95 8.44 -18.91
C PRO A 30 -3.68 7.97 -19.64
N ILE A 31 -2.54 8.63 -19.44
CA ILE A 31 -1.24 8.20 -19.97
C ILE A 31 -0.65 7.11 -19.08
N ALA A 32 -0.69 7.30 -17.76
CA ALA A 32 -0.15 6.35 -16.79
C ALA A 32 -0.90 5.00 -16.81
N VAL A 33 -2.23 5.01 -16.89
CA VAL A 33 -3.08 3.81 -16.95
C VAL A 33 -2.87 3.03 -18.24
N ARG A 34 -2.66 3.73 -19.37
CA ARG A 34 -2.32 3.10 -20.66
C ARG A 34 -0.96 2.39 -20.64
N LEU A 35 -0.04 2.85 -19.80
CA LEU A 35 1.31 2.29 -19.68
C LEU A 35 1.44 1.23 -18.58
N SER A 36 0.72 1.36 -17.46
CA SER A 36 0.86 0.45 -16.31
C SER A 36 -0.29 -0.56 -16.12
N GLY A 37 -1.47 -0.29 -16.68
CA GLY A 37 -2.65 -1.15 -16.52
C GLY A 37 -3.17 -1.31 -15.08
N ALA A 38 -2.64 -0.56 -14.10
CA ALA A 38 -2.88 -0.81 -12.69
C ALA A 38 -4.08 -0.02 -12.13
N ASN A 39 -5.07 -0.74 -11.60
CA ASN A 39 -6.19 -0.19 -10.83
C ASN A 39 -5.71 0.16 -9.41
N ILE A 40 -5.48 1.45 -9.14
CA ILE A 40 -4.82 2.00 -7.93
C ILE A 40 -5.73 2.01 -6.67
N ASN A 41 -6.99 1.61 -6.77
CA ASN A 41 -7.95 1.59 -5.65
C ASN A 41 -8.13 0.20 -5.03
N ARG A 42 -7.05 -0.56 -4.82
CA ARG A 42 -7.13 -1.82 -4.10
C ARG A 42 -6.99 -1.57 -2.60
N ASP A 43 -7.88 -2.15 -1.79
CA ASP A 43 -7.77 -2.10 -0.32
C ASP A 43 -6.68 -3.06 0.15
N THR A 44 -5.42 -2.66 -0.08
CA THR A 44 -4.22 -3.45 0.21
C THR A 44 -4.09 -3.72 1.70
N VAL A 45 -4.54 -2.79 2.57
CA VAL A 45 -4.52 -2.97 4.02
C VAL A 45 -5.46 -4.12 4.43
N SER A 46 -6.70 -4.11 3.93
CA SER A 46 -7.66 -5.21 4.17
C SER A 46 -7.18 -6.54 3.60
N ASN A 47 -6.56 -6.54 2.41
CA ASN A 47 -6.01 -7.75 1.82
C ASN A 47 -4.82 -8.32 2.62
N VAL A 48 -3.92 -7.47 3.12
CA VAL A 48 -2.79 -7.87 3.98
C VAL A 48 -3.31 -8.45 5.29
N ALA A 49 -4.33 -7.84 5.90
CA ALA A 49 -4.96 -8.37 7.11
C ALA A 49 -5.64 -9.74 6.86
N LYS A 50 -6.39 -9.88 5.77
CA LYS A 50 -7.03 -11.16 5.36
C LYS A 50 -6.00 -12.25 5.06
N ALA A 51 -4.79 -11.89 4.63
CA ALA A 51 -3.68 -12.82 4.40
C ALA A 51 -3.00 -13.31 5.70
N GLY A 52 -3.47 -12.89 6.88
CA GLY A 52 -2.92 -13.32 8.16
C GLY A 52 -1.63 -12.59 8.58
N ILE A 53 -1.28 -11.51 7.87
CA ILE A 53 -0.14 -10.65 8.20
C ILE A 53 -0.62 -9.64 9.26
N ALA A 54 0.10 -9.54 10.37
CA ALA A 54 -0.12 -8.47 11.34
C ALA A 54 0.30 -7.15 10.72
N LEU A 55 -0.59 -6.16 10.72
CA LEU A 55 -0.29 -4.80 10.28
C LEU A 55 0.46 -4.08 11.40
N ASP A 56 1.72 -3.76 11.16
CA ASP A 56 2.59 -3.07 12.12
C ASP A 56 2.55 -1.55 11.91
N SER A 57 2.58 -1.09 10.65
CA SER A 57 2.42 0.34 10.34
C SER A 57 1.90 0.59 8.93
N VAL A 58 1.20 1.71 8.75
CA VAL A 58 0.80 2.24 7.44
C VAL A 58 1.23 3.69 7.37
N GLU A 59 2.17 4.00 6.49
CA GLU A 59 2.73 5.34 6.33
C GLU A 59 2.45 5.88 4.93
N SER A 60 1.98 7.12 4.83
CA SER A 60 1.89 7.84 3.56
C SER A 60 3.14 8.69 3.36
N ARG A 61 3.81 8.53 2.22
CA ARG A 61 5.02 9.25 1.80
C ARG A 61 4.83 9.87 0.41
N SER A 62 5.79 10.69 0.01
CA SER A 62 5.77 11.41 -1.28
C SER A 62 4.48 12.22 -1.49
N LEU A 63 4.15 13.12 -0.56
CA LEU A 63 2.94 13.95 -0.61
C LEU A 63 1.61 13.14 -0.64
N GLY A 64 1.65 11.92 -0.10
CA GLY A 64 0.50 11.02 -0.07
C GLY A 64 0.32 10.20 -1.33
N ILE A 65 1.33 10.15 -2.21
CA ILE A 65 1.32 9.40 -3.47
C ILE A 65 1.82 7.96 -3.26
N VAL A 66 2.56 7.70 -2.19
CA VAL A 66 3.10 6.37 -1.90
C VAL A 66 2.63 5.95 -0.52
N LYS A 67 2.01 4.78 -0.40
CA LYS A 67 1.75 4.13 0.88
C LYS A 67 2.76 3.03 1.12
N LEU A 68 3.39 3.07 2.28
CA LEU A 68 4.22 2.01 2.81
C LEU A 68 3.43 1.26 3.88
N VAL A 69 3.08 0.02 3.59
CA VAL A 69 2.47 -0.89 4.56
C VAL A 69 3.57 -1.81 5.09
N ARG A 70 3.78 -1.81 6.40
CA ARG A 70 4.67 -2.74 7.09
C ARG A 70 3.83 -3.75 7.86
N GLY A 71 4.19 -5.01 7.73
CA GLY A 71 3.58 -6.06 8.53
C GLY A 71 4.54 -7.19 8.82
N SER A 72 4.12 -8.09 9.69
CA SER A 72 4.89 -9.24 10.14
C SER A 72 4.05 -10.51 10.10
N ALA A 73 4.69 -11.66 9.91
CA ALA A 73 4.02 -12.93 10.09
C ALA A 73 3.57 -13.03 11.57
N ARG A 74 2.26 -13.07 11.80
CA ARG A 74 1.72 -13.04 13.16
C ARG A 74 2.00 -14.37 13.86
N GLN A 75 3.14 -14.51 14.52
CA GLN A 75 3.36 -15.61 15.45
C GLN A 75 4.20 -15.23 16.67
N ARG A 76 3.59 -14.45 17.57
CA ARG A 76 3.80 -14.67 19.01
C ARG A 76 2.46 -14.60 19.73
N ARG A 77 1.78 -15.76 19.78
CA ARG A 77 1.07 -16.13 21.01
C ARG A 77 2.15 -16.25 22.09
N ARG A 78 2.45 -15.16 22.80
CA ARG A 78 3.12 -15.25 24.10
C ARG A 78 2.09 -15.91 25.03
N ARG A 79 2.25 -17.21 25.27
CA ARG A 79 1.85 -17.80 26.55
C ARG A 79 2.81 -17.31 27.62
#